data_AF-A0A1M6CXH6-F1
#
_entry.id   AF-A0A1M6CXH6-F1
#
_cell.length_a   1.000
_cell.length_b   1.000
_cell.length_c   1.000
_cell.angle_alpha   90.00
_cell.angle_beta   90.00
_cell.angle_gamma   90.00
#
_symmetry.space_group_name_H-M   'P 1'
#
loop_
_entity.id
_entity.type
_entity.pdbx_description
1 polymer ?
#
loop_
_entity_poly.entity_id
_entity_poly.type
_entity_poly.pdbx_seq_one_letter_code
_entity_poly.pdbx_strand_id
1 'polypeptide(L)'
;MSPDDYDRLYAESRDRPAFSNGDEGYSWMAANCDRCIHDKPARQGDDANGCPLVLITLMGRTPAQFVDGPRDENGLYSRSTQYVCTAFRGEDDPDPTPRPIPVPPGQGELLPREPFEGHRMLTLSPGQAPAIQAGGQQ
;
A
#
# COMPACT_ATOMS: atom_id res chain seq x y z
N MET A 1 3.66 5.73 -1.90
CA MET A 1 4.73 6.66 -1.45
C MET A 1 5.27 6.10 -0.15
N SER A 2 6.57 5.82 -0.04
CA SER A 2 7.12 5.25 1.20
C SER A 2 7.12 6.32 2.29
N PRO A 3 6.69 6.02 3.52
CA PRO A 3 6.61 7.01 4.58
C PRO A 3 7.98 7.38 5.18
N ASP A 4 9.11 7.12 4.52
CA ASP A 4 10.43 7.16 5.18
C ASP A 4 11.12 8.54 5.18
N ASP A 5 10.55 9.54 4.52
CA ASP A 5 11.11 10.91 4.39
C ASP A 5 10.31 11.92 5.21
N TYR A 6 10.65 12.06 6.50
CA TYR A 6 9.93 12.92 7.43
C TYR A 6 9.89 14.39 6.98
N ASP A 7 11.03 14.96 6.58
CA ASP A 7 11.12 16.39 6.26
C ASP A 7 10.23 16.76 5.07
N ARG A 8 10.21 15.90 4.05
CA ARG A 8 9.30 16.05 2.92
C ARG A 8 7.84 15.92 3.32
N LEU A 9 7.49 14.89 4.09
CA LEU A 9 6.12 14.66 4.56
C LEU A 9 5.60 15.82 5.42
N TYR A 10 6.47 16.37 6.26
CA TYR A 10 6.17 17.54 7.06
C TYR A 10 5.94 18.77 6.18
N ALA A 11 6.79 19.02 5.19
CA ALA A 11 6.64 20.14 4.25
C ALA A 11 5.35 20.05 3.40
N GLU A 12 4.95 18.85 2.99
CA GLU A 12 3.71 18.61 2.23
C GLU A 12 2.44 18.63 3.10
N SER A 13 2.59 18.58 4.43
CA SER A 13 1.45 18.51 5.35
C SER A 13 0.73 19.85 5.49
N ARG A 14 -0.59 19.77 5.70
CA ARG A 14 -1.46 20.92 5.92
C ARG A 14 -1.24 21.46 7.33
N ASP A 15 -1.06 22.77 7.46
CA ASP A 15 -0.86 23.48 8.72
C ASP A 15 -2.16 23.68 9.50
N ARG A 16 -2.78 22.55 9.88
CA ARG A 16 -3.95 22.49 10.75
C ARG A 16 -4.03 21.14 11.44
N PRO A 17 -4.57 21.07 12.67
CA PRO A 17 -4.78 19.80 13.34
C PRO A 17 -5.67 18.88 12.51
N ALA A 18 -5.30 17.59 12.45
CA ALA A 18 -6.14 16.57 11.83
C ALA A 18 -7.41 16.32 12.64
N PHE A 19 -7.32 16.42 13.96
CA PHE A 19 -8.40 16.11 14.89
C PHE A 19 -8.78 17.33 15.72
N SER A 20 -10.05 17.40 16.11
CA SER A 20 -10.59 18.49 16.92
C SER A 20 -10.16 18.38 18.39
N ASN A 21 -9.83 17.16 18.85
CA ASN A 21 -9.38 16.87 20.20
C ASN A 21 -8.61 15.52 20.28
N GLY A 22 -8.04 15.23 21.44
CA GLY A 22 -7.27 14.01 21.70
C GLY A 22 -8.10 12.73 21.56
N ASP A 23 -9.33 12.69 22.09
CA ASP A 23 -10.19 11.49 22.04
C ASP A 23 -10.47 11.04 20.61
N GLU A 24 -10.72 12.01 19.73
CA GLU A 24 -10.93 11.79 18.31
C GLU A 24 -9.66 11.22 17.66
N GLY A 25 -8.50 11.81 17.95
CA GLY A 25 -7.22 11.31 17.46
C GLY A 25 -6.90 9.90 17.95
N TYR A 26 -7.07 9.61 19.24
CA TYR A 26 -6.87 8.27 19.80
C TYR A 26 -7.83 7.24 19.21
N SER A 27 -9.10 7.60 19.02
CA SER A 27 -10.07 6.69 18.38
C SER A 27 -9.67 6.34 16.96
N TRP A 28 -9.18 7.32 16.20
CA TRP A 28 -8.71 7.09 14.84
C TRP A 28 -7.41 6.29 14.80
N MET A 29 -6.43 6.62 15.66
CA MET A 29 -5.16 5.90 15.74
C MET A 29 -5.37 4.44 16.16
N ALA A 30 -6.24 4.16 17.13
CA ALA A 30 -6.57 2.79 17.52
C ALA A 30 -7.19 1.97 16.38
N ALA A 31 -7.99 2.59 15.51
CA ALA A 31 -8.60 1.91 14.37
C ALA A 31 -7.64 1.72 13.17
N ASN A 32 -6.54 2.49 13.11
CA ASN A 32 -5.68 2.55 11.94
C ASN A 32 -4.21 2.27 12.28
N CYS A 33 -3.59 3.06 13.14
CA CYS A 33 -2.18 2.95 13.49
C CYS A 33 -1.85 1.65 14.22
N ASP A 34 -2.66 1.23 15.20
CA ASP A 34 -2.40 0.05 16.07
C ASP A 34 -2.27 -1.28 15.32
N ARG A 35 -2.75 -1.33 14.07
CA ARG A 35 -2.67 -2.49 13.17
C ARG A 35 -1.87 -2.22 11.89
N CYS A 36 -1.24 -1.05 11.80
CA CYS A 36 -0.42 -0.66 10.67
C CYS A 36 1.02 -1.15 10.87
N ILE A 37 1.61 -1.74 9.83
CA ILE A 37 2.99 -2.25 9.86
C ILE A 37 4.03 -1.14 10.04
N HIS A 38 3.75 0.07 9.55
CA HIS A 38 4.67 1.22 9.65
C HIS A 38 4.81 1.76 11.07
N ASP A 39 3.79 1.57 11.91
CA ASP A 39 3.79 2.08 13.28
C ASP A 39 4.20 0.99 14.31
N LYS A 40 4.27 -0.27 13.85
CA LYS A 40 4.66 -1.42 14.67
C LYS A 40 6.00 -1.24 15.41
N PRO A 41 7.08 -0.68 14.80
CA PRO A 41 8.35 -0.51 15.52
C PRO A 41 8.22 0.37 16.76
N ALA A 42 7.53 1.51 16.66
CA ALA A 42 7.27 2.40 17.81
C ALA A 42 6.46 1.70 18.91
N ARG A 43 5.43 0.92 18.54
CA ARG A 43 4.68 0.09 19.50
C ARG A 43 5.55 -0.97 20.21
N GLN A 44 6.69 -1.34 19.64
CA GLN A 44 7.66 -2.28 20.20
C GLN A 44 8.86 -1.59 20.89
N GLY A 45 8.81 -0.27 21.05
CA GLY A 45 9.84 0.53 21.72
C GLY A 45 10.95 1.04 20.80
N ASP A 46 10.81 0.92 19.48
CA ASP A 46 11.71 1.48 18.48
C ASP A 46 11.10 2.73 17.85
N ASP A 47 11.00 3.80 18.65
CA ASP A 47 10.39 5.08 18.25
C ASP A 47 11.08 5.72 17.03
N ALA A 48 12.37 5.44 16.83
CA ALA A 48 13.15 5.96 15.71
C ALA A 48 12.67 5.41 14.35
N ASN A 49 12.02 4.25 14.35
CA ASN A 49 11.49 3.59 13.16
C ASN A 49 9.95 3.56 13.13
N GLY A 50 9.30 4.40 13.92
CA GLY A 50 7.84 4.58 13.90
C GLY A 50 7.33 5.26 12.63
N CYS A 51 6.00 5.28 12.45
CA CYS A 51 5.38 5.92 11.29
C CYS A 51 5.44 7.45 11.44
N PRO A 52 6.16 8.20 10.58
CA PRO A 52 6.28 9.64 10.76
C PRO A 52 4.97 10.39 10.50
N LEU A 53 3.98 9.78 9.83
CA LEU A 53 2.66 10.38 9.67
C LEU A 53 1.95 10.55 11.03
N VAL A 54 2.19 9.63 11.97
CA VAL A 54 1.67 9.74 13.34
C VAL A 54 2.33 10.92 14.04
N LEU A 55 3.66 11.03 13.95
CA LEU A 55 4.41 12.16 14.53
C LEU A 55 3.94 13.50 13.98
N ILE A 56 3.80 13.64 12.66
CA ILE A 56 3.29 14.86 12.01
C ILE A 56 1.89 15.21 12.55
N THR A 57 1.06 14.21 12.76
CA THR A 57 -0.29 14.39 13.31
C THR A 57 -0.25 14.88 14.76
N LEU A 58 0.62 14.30 15.58
CA LEU A 58 0.84 14.71 16.98
C LEU A 58 1.43 16.13 17.10
N MET A 59 2.14 16.60 16.07
CA MET A 59 2.61 17.98 15.95
C MET A 59 1.53 18.98 15.51
N GLY A 60 0.26 18.55 15.43
CA GLY A 60 -0.87 19.42 15.10
C GLY A 60 -0.99 19.73 13.61
N ARG A 61 -0.48 18.86 12.74
CA ARG A 61 -0.57 19.00 11.28
C ARG A 61 -1.38 17.86 10.69
N THR A 62 -1.92 18.05 9.49
CA THR A 62 -2.64 16.98 8.78
C THR A 62 -1.78 16.48 7.62
N PRO A 63 -1.31 15.22 7.65
CA PRO A 63 -0.57 14.64 6.54
C PRO A 63 -1.36 14.70 5.22
N ALA A 64 -0.66 14.81 4.09
CA ALA A 64 -1.27 14.77 2.76
C ALA A 64 -1.90 13.40 2.44
N GLN A 65 -1.42 12.35 3.12
CA GLN A 65 -1.88 10.97 2.99
C GLN A 65 -3.24 10.74 3.64
N PHE A 66 -3.72 11.68 4.46
CA PHE A 66 -5.03 11.59 5.10
C PHE A 66 -6.09 12.15 4.16
N VAL A 67 -6.77 11.26 3.48
CA VAL A 67 -7.90 11.56 2.60
C VAL A 67 -9.19 11.43 3.40
N ASP A 68 -10.16 12.28 3.15
CA ASP A 68 -11.46 12.21 3.81
C ASP A 68 -12.09 10.82 3.61
N GLY A 69 -12.53 10.22 4.71
CA GLY A 69 -13.15 8.91 4.69
C GLY A 69 -14.64 8.95 4.32
N PRO A 70 -15.34 7.80 4.41
CA PRO A 70 -16.75 7.72 4.07
C PRO A 70 -17.59 8.55 5.03
N ARG A 71 -18.62 9.20 4.48
CA ARG A 71 -19.65 9.93 5.23
C ARG A 71 -20.90 9.07 5.34
N ASP A 72 -21.61 9.20 6.46
CA ASP A 72 -22.92 8.56 6.63
C ASP A 72 -24.03 9.28 5.85
N GLU A 73 -25.27 8.80 5.98
CA GLU A 73 -26.46 9.38 5.33
C GLU A 73 -26.72 10.85 5.71
N ASN A 74 -26.18 11.31 6.85
CA ASN A 74 -26.27 12.68 7.34
C ASN A 74 -25.06 13.53 6.96
N GLY A 75 -24.09 12.98 6.20
CA GLY A 75 -22.87 13.66 5.82
C GLY A 75 -21.81 13.74 6.93
N LEU A 76 -21.99 13.00 8.03
CA LEU A 76 -21.09 13.00 9.18
C LEU A 76 -20.01 11.93 9.06
N TYR A 77 -18.89 12.17 9.74
CA TYR A 77 -17.80 11.20 9.86
C TYR A 77 -17.93 10.41 11.15
N SER A 78 -17.63 9.11 11.09
CA SER A 78 -17.27 8.36 12.30
C SER A 78 -15.87 8.75 12.75
N ARG A 79 -15.64 8.84 14.06
CA ARG A 79 -14.31 9.14 14.64
C ARG A 79 -13.22 8.20 14.14
N SER A 80 -13.54 6.91 13.97
CA SER A 80 -12.59 5.88 13.52
C SER A 80 -12.29 5.90 12.03
N THR A 81 -13.17 6.50 11.21
CA THR A 81 -13.08 6.45 9.74
C THR A 81 -13.12 7.83 9.08
N GLN A 82 -12.94 8.91 9.84
CA GLN A 82 -12.95 10.27 9.29
C GLN A 82 -11.86 10.52 8.24
N TYR A 83 -10.74 9.77 8.34
CA TYR A 83 -9.69 9.73 7.34
C TYR A 83 -9.38 8.30 6.91
N VAL A 84 -9.07 8.14 5.63
CA VAL A 84 -8.37 6.98 5.06
C VAL A 84 -6.91 7.39 4.83
N CYS A 85 -5.98 6.64 5.43
CA CYS A 85 -4.56 6.85 5.21
C CYS A 85 -4.12 6.08 3.96
N THR A 86 -3.62 6.79 2.94
CA THR A 86 -3.16 6.17 1.68
C THR A 86 -1.87 5.37 1.80
N ALA A 87 -1.15 5.53 2.92
CA ALA A 87 0.03 4.74 3.27
C ALA A 87 -0.28 3.63 4.29
N PHE A 88 -1.55 3.43 4.66
CA PHE A 88 -1.92 2.36 5.57
C PHE A 88 -1.59 1.00 4.94
N ARG A 89 -1.01 0.13 5.74
CA ARG A 89 -0.80 -1.27 5.41
C ARG A 89 -0.97 -2.12 6.67
N GLY A 90 -1.90 -3.06 6.62
CA GLY A 90 -2.16 -4.00 7.69
C GLY A 90 -0.96 -4.91 7.95
N GLU A 91 -0.77 -5.32 9.19
CA GLU A 91 0.28 -6.28 9.55
C GLU A 91 0.11 -7.64 8.85
N ASP A 92 -1.12 -8.02 8.55
CA ASP A 92 -1.47 -9.26 7.85
C ASP A 92 -1.55 -9.08 6.31
N ASP A 93 -1.35 -7.86 5.80
CA ASP A 93 -1.44 -7.60 4.36
C ASP A 93 -0.23 -8.20 3.62
N PRO A 94 -0.45 -8.98 2.53
CA PRO A 94 0.63 -9.52 1.73
C PRO A 94 1.51 -8.37 1.18
N ASP A 95 2.82 -8.61 1.09
CA ASP A 95 3.75 -7.59 0.59
C ASP A 95 3.41 -7.24 -0.86
N PRO A 96 3.01 -5.98 -1.17
CA PRO A 96 2.35 -5.70 -2.43
C PRO A 96 3.27 -5.78 -3.66
N THR A 97 4.59 -5.96 -3.51
CA THR A 97 5.48 -6.21 -4.66
C THR A 97 6.84 -6.71 -4.18
N PRO A 98 7.47 -7.71 -4.83
CA PRO A 98 8.87 -8.02 -4.59
C PRO A 98 9.70 -6.77 -4.90
N ARG A 99 10.41 -6.23 -3.92
CA ARG A 99 11.41 -5.20 -4.19
C ARG A 99 12.54 -5.86 -4.97
N PRO A 100 13.04 -5.26 -6.07
CA PRO A 100 14.24 -5.76 -6.73
C PRO A 100 15.36 -5.86 -5.69
N ILE A 101 15.92 -7.05 -5.51
CA ILE A 101 17.11 -7.23 -4.67
C ILE A 101 18.24 -6.43 -5.34
N PRO A 102 18.90 -5.49 -4.64
CA PRO A 102 20.05 -4.78 -5.20
C PRO A 102 21.09 -5.80 -5.67
N VAL A 103 21.51 -5.70 -6.92
CA VAL A 103 22.53 -6.59 -7.49
C VAL A 103 23.84 -6.41 -6.70
N PRO A 104 24.40 -7.47 -6.10
CA PRO A 104 25.70 -7.40 -5.45
C PRO A 104 26.78 -6.89 -6.43
N PRO A 105 27.71 -6.03 -5.98
CA PRO A 105 28.74 -5.48 -6.86
C PRO A 105 29.55 -6.60 -7.52
N GLY A 106 29.63 -6.57 -8.85
CA GLY A 106 30.36 -7.56 -9.66
C GLY A 106 29.52 -8.70 -10.25
N GLN A 107 28.24 -8.83 -9.88
CA GLN A 107 27.39 -9.91 -10.40
C GLN A 107 26.67 -9.57 -11.72
N GLY A 108 26.52 -8.28 -12.05
CA GLY A 108 25.77 -7.82 -13.22
C GLY A 108 24.26 -8.04 -13.09
N GLU A 109 23.46 -7.35 -13.92
CA GLU A 109 22.00 -7.54 -13.92
C GLU A 109 21.60 -8.88 -14.56
N LEU A 110 20.47 -9.44 -14.13
CA LEU A 110 19.84 -10.55 -14.84
C LEU A 110 19.42 -10.07 -16.23
N LEU A 111 19.78 -10.83 -17.27
CA LEU A 111 19.39 -10.47 -18.63
C LEU A 111 17.86 -10.41 -18.77
N PRO A 112 17.34 -9.47 -19.57
CA PRO A 112 15.91 -9.40 -19.90
C PRO A 112 15.44 -10.74 -20.46
N ARG A 113 14.24 -11.16 -20.08
CA ARG A 113 13.68 -12.47 -20.46
C ARG A 113 13.15 -12.45 -21.89
N GLU A 114 12.71 -11.29 -22.36
CA GLU A 114 12.07 -11.02 -23.64
C GLU A 114 12.79 -11.64 -24.87
N PRO A 115 14.14 -11.63 -24.99
CA PRO A 115 14.83 -12.26 -26.11
C PRO A 115 14.75 -13.79 -26.10
N PHE A 116 14.41 -14.38 -24.95
CA PHE A 116 14.36 -15.81 -24.71
C PHE A 116 12.92 -16.35 -24.59
N GLU A 117 11.92 -15.48 -24.77
CA GLU A 117 10.51 -15.86 -24.88
C GLU A 117 10.19 -16.34 -26.31
N GLY A 118 10.80 -17.46 -26.69
CA GLY A 118 10.42 -18.18 -27.90
C GLY A 118 9.17 -19.04 -27.68
N HIS A 119 8.41 -19.31 -28.74
CA HIS A 119 7.31 -20.27 -28.71
C HIS A 119 7.83 -21.63 -28.25
N ARG A 120 7.36 -22.12 -27.09
CA ARG A 120 7.45 -23.54 -26.76
C ARG A 120 6.67 -24.32 -27.81
N MET A 121 7.35 -24.79 -28.86
CA MET A 121 6.78 -25.81 -29.72
C MET A 121 6.74 -27.11 -28.92
N LEU A 122 5.61 -27.34 -28.25
CA LEU A 122 5.18 -28.70 -28.00
C LEU A 122 4.82 -29.26 -29.37
N THR A 123 5.76 -29.92 -30.02
CA THR A 123 5.52 -30.63 -31.27
C THR A 123 4.43 -31.67 -30.99
N LEU A 124 3.21 -31.40 -31.46
CA LEU A 124 2.18 -32.42 -31.56
C LEU A 124 2.68 -33.46 -32.58
N SER A 125 2.70 -34.73 -32.19
CA SER A 125 2.96 -35.83 -33.12
C SER A 125 2.00 -35.72 -34.31
N PRO A 126 2.46 -35.89 -35.56
CA PRO A 126 1.58 -35.79 -36.72
C PRO A 126 0.52 -36.90 -36.65
N GLY A 127 -0.75 -36.52 -36.41
CA GLY A 127 -1.85 -37.48 -36.35
C GLY A 127 -3.17 -36.98 -35.75
N GLN A 128 -3.21 -35.85 -35.05
CA GLN A 128 -4.45 -35.31 -34.46
C GLN A 128 -4.83 -33.97 -35.07
N ALA A 129 -5.65 -34.03 -36.13
CA ALA A 129 -6.46 -32.89 -36.56
C ALA A 129 -7.86 -33.03 -35.91
N PRO A 130 -8.36 -32.03 -35.16
CA PRO A 130 -9.75 -32.04 -34.73
C PRO A 130 -10.67 -31.60 -35.87
N ALA A 131 -11.70 -32.42 -36.15
CA ALA A 131 -12.74 -32.13 -37.13
C ALA A 131 -13.63 -30.98 -36.63
N ILE A 132 -13.78 -29.94 -37.46
CA ILE A 132 -14.79 -28.89 -37.26
C ILE A 132 -16.11 -29.42 -37.81
N GLN A 133 -17.13 -29.57 -36.97
CA GLN A 133 -18.52 -29.72 -37.43
C GLN A 133 -19.29 -28.41 -37.22
N ALA A 134 -20.04 -28.08 -38.26
CA ALA A 134 -20.73 -26.83 -38.50
C ALA A 134 -22.07 -26.71 -37.74
N GLY A 135 -22.37 -25.46 -37.36
CA GLY A 135 -23.69 -24.82 -37.22
C GLY A 135 -24.93 -25.69 -37.04
N GLY A 136 -25.49 -25.66 -35.83
CA GLY A 136 -26.90 -25.99 -35.57
C GLY A 136 -27.80 -24.80 -35.89
N GLN A 137 -28.81 -25.04 -36.74
CA GLN A 137 -29.98 -24.19 -36.92
C GLN A 137 -31.12 -24.64 -35.98
N GLN A 138 -31.92 -23.64 -35.58
CA GLN A 138 -33.24 -23.65 -34.94
C GLN A 138 -33.28 -23.80 -33.42
#